data_AF-A0A413ITV0-F1
#
_entry.id   AF-A0A413ITV0-F1
#
_cell.length_a   1.000
_cell.length_b   1.000
_cell.length_c   1.000
_cell.angle_alpha   90.00
_cell.angle_beta   90.00
_cell.angle_gamma   90.00
#
_symmetry.space_group_name_H-M   'P 1'
#
loop_
_entity.id
_entity.type
_entity.pdbx_description
1 polymer ?
#
loop_
_entity_poly.entity_id
_entity_poly.type
_entity_poly.pdbx_seq_one_letter_code
_entity_poly.pdbx_strand_id
1 'polypeptide(L)'
;MKTFSVYNIVHKMIGSVHPVGDSAIDKERFINLVCQSDLLELLFQEIHEVYDQNKNSHEESCRRCAEKARDTLKEIIDFYSDKIQ
;
A
#
# COMPACT_ATOMS: atom_id res chain seq x y z
N MET A 1 -3.57 26.97 -1.97
CA MET A 1 -2.80 25.77 -2.41
C MET A 1 -3.78 24.65 -2.69
N LYS A 2 -3.77 24.04 -3.89
CA LYS A 2 -4.46 22.77 -4.10
C LYS A 2 -3.69 21.72 -3.30
N THR A 3 -4.23 21.28 -2.17
CA THR A 3 -3.73 20.09 -1.46
C THR A 3 -4.02 18.88 -2.35
N PHE A 4 -3.09 18.55 -3.22
CA PHE A 4 -3.11 17.27 -3.91
C PHE A 4 -2.87 16.20 -2.84
N SER A 5 -3.93 15.48 -2.45
CA SER A 5 -3.77 14.25 -1.69
C SER A 5 -2.83 13.32 -2.49
N VAL A 6 -1.89 12.66 -1.82
CA VAL A 6 -0.99 11.65 -2.43
C VAL A 6 -1.82 10.64 -3.22
N TYR A 7 -3.00 10.27 -2.72
CA TYR A 7 -3.98 9.45 -3.41
C TYR A 7 -4.32 9.98 -4.81
N ASN A 8 -4.59 11.28 -4.96
CA ASN A 8 -4.95 11.88 -6.25
C ASN A 8 -3.77 11.88 -7.24
N ILE A 9 -2.53 11.94 -6.75
CA ILE A 9 -1.34 11.90 -7.60
C ILE A 9 -1.17 10.46 -8.11
N VAL A 10 -1.14 9.49 -7.20
CA VAL A 10 -0.99 8.06 -7.54
C VAL A 10 -2.11 7.62 -8.48
N HIS A 11 -3.36 7.95 -8.17
CA HIS A 11 -4.50 7.56 -9.00
C HIS A 11 -4.44 8.18 -10.41
N LYS A 12 -3.94 9.41 -10.55
CA LYS A 12 -3.73 10.03 -11.87
C LYS A 12 -2.58 9.41 -12.65
N MET A 13 -1.56 8.89 -11.97
CA MET A 13 -0.42 8.23 -12.62
C MET A 13 -0.76 6.82 -13.09
N ILE A 14 -1.50 6.05 -12.28
CA ILE A 14 -1.86 4.67 -12.58
C ILE A 14 -3.07 4.59 -13.53
N GLY A 15 -4.06 5.47 -13.38
CA GLY A 15 -5.30 5.40 -14.15
C GLY A 15 -6.35 4.47 -13.53
N SER A 16 -7.41 4.19 -14.30
CA SER A 16 -8.54 3.37 -13.82
C SER A 16 -8.20 1.87 -13.90
N VAL A 17 -8.63 1.11 -12.89
CA VAL A 17 -8.39 -0.34 -12.77
C VAL A 17 -9.64 -1.19 -12.97
N HIS A 18 -10.83 -0.59 -12.98
CA HIS A 18 -12.10 -1.33 -13.06
C HIS A 18 -12.44 -1.65 -14.53
N PRO A 19 -12.68 -2.90 -14.94
CA PRO A 19 -13.07 -3.22 -16.32
C PRO A 19 -14.42 -2.60 -16.71
N VAL A 20 -14.66 -2.40 -18.01
CA VAL A 20 -15.93 -1.91 -18.60
C VAL A 20 -16.48 -2.81 -19.72
N GLY A 21 -15.84 -3.94 -20.02
CA GLY A 21 -16.32 -4.86 -21.05
C GLY A 21 -15.94 -4.45 -22.48
N ASP A 22 -14.99 -3.53 -22.63
CA ASP A 22 -14.33 -3.21 -23.90
C ASP A 22 -12.95 -3.87 -23.89
N SER A 23 -12.70 -4.81 -24.81
CA SER A 23 -11.51 -5.66 -24.77
C SER A 23 -10.18 -4.89 -24.91
N ALA A 24 -10.18 -3.74 -25.58
CA ALA A 24 -8.98 -2.92 -25.72
C ALA A 24 -8.74 -2.12 -24.43
N ILE A 25 -9.78 -1.50 -23.88
CA ILE A 25 -9.72 -0.71 -22.65
C ILE A 25 -9.44 -1.61 -21.45
N ASP A 26 -10.06 -2.79 -21.37
CA ASP A 26 -9.90 -3.74 -20.26
C ASP A 26 -8.46 -4.26 -20.18
N LYS A 27 -7.75 -4.37 -21.30
CA LYS A 27 -6.32 -4.69 -21.30
C LYS A 27 -5.48 -3.61 -20.61
N GLU A 28 -5.74 -2.34 -20.92
CA GLU A 28 -5.08 -1.21 -20.26
C GLU A 28 -5.40 -1.19 -18.76
N ARG A 29 -6.68 -1.36 -18.39
CA ARG A 29 -7.11 -1.35 -16.99
C ARG A 29 -6.56 -2.52 -16.18
N PHE A 30 -6.36 -3.67 -16.80
CA PHE A 30 -5.65 -4.78 -16.19
C PHE A 30 -4.19 -4.43 -15.91
N ILE A 31 -3.48 -3.78 -16.86
CA ILE A 31 -2.12 -3.30 -16.63
C ILE A 31 -2.09 -2.30 -15.46
N ASN A 32 -3.06 -1.38 -15.41
CA ASN A 32 -3.16 -0.42 -14.31
C ASN A 32 -3.36 -1.13 -12.96
N LEU A 33 -4.17 -2.20 -12.91
CA LEU A 33 -4.34 -3.00 -11.70
C LEU A 33 -3.03 -3.68 -11.27
N VAL A 34 -2.27 -4.23 -12.22
CA VAL A 34 -0.94 -4.80 -11.96
C VAL A 34 -0.02 -3.74 -11.36
N CYS A 35 0.10 -2.57 -11.99
CA CYS A 35 0.92 -1.48 -11.47
C CYS A 35 0.49 -1.02 -10.06
N GLN A 36 -0.81 -0.97 -9.78
CA GLN A 36 -1.31 -0.63 -8.45
C GLN A 36 -0.96 -1.71 -7.41
N SER A 37 -0.96 -2.98 -7.81
CA SER A 37 -0.62 -4.11 -6.95
C SER A 37 0.87 -4.11 -6.62
N ASP A 38 1.72 -3.91 -7.63
CA ASP A 38 3.17 -3.80 -7.47
C ASP A 38 3.55 -2.63 -6.53
N LEU A 39 2.89 -1.48 -6.69
CA LEU A 39 3.10 -0.33 -5.79
C LEU A 39 2.74 -0.65 -4.34
N LEU A 40 1.62 -1.34 -4.12
CA LEU A 40 1.22 -1.73 -2.76
C LEU A 40 2.24 -2.71 -2.14
N GLU A 41 2.74 -3.68 -2.91
CA GLU A 41 3.76 -4.61 -2.45
C GLU A 41 5.04 -3.89 -2.00
N LEU A 42 5.55 -2.96 -2.82
CA LEU A 42 6.74 -2.17 -2.49
C LEU A 42 6.54 -1.35 -1.21
N LEU A 43 5.39 -0.68 -1.08
CA LEU A 43 5.09 0.12 0.13
C LEU A 43 4.99 -0.76 1.39
N PHE A 44 4.45 -1.98 1.28
CA PHE A 44 4.45 -2.92 2.40
C PHE A 44 5.83 -3.41 2.77
N GLN A 45 6.68 -3.68 1.78
CA GLN A 45 8.08 -4.06 2.00
C GLN A 45 8.83 -2.94 2.74
N GLU A 46 8.70 -1.69 2.32
CA GLU A 46 9.32 -0.54 3.01
C GLU A 46 8.89 -0.44 4.48
N ILE A 47 7.59 -0.58 4.78
CA ILE A 47 7.09 -0.55 6.16
C ILE A 47 7.64 -1.73 6.97
N HIS A 48 7.70 -2.91 6.36
CA HIS A 48 8.25 -4.10 7.01
C HIS A 48 9.75 -3.94 7.31
N GLU A 49 10.53 -3.35 6.40
CA GLU A 49 11.95 -3.06 6.62
C GLU A 49 12.17 -2.11 7.79
N VAL A 50 11.34 -1.08 7.94
CA VAL A 50 11.39 -0.18 9.11
C VAL A 50 11.19 -0.96 10.40
N TYR A 51 10.25 -1.91 10.44
CA TYR A 51 10.09 -2.79 11.59
C TYR A 51 11.34 -3.65 11.82
N ASP A 52 11.81 -4.35 10.79
CA ASP A 52 12.89 -5.33 10.94
C ASP A 52 14.20 -4.70 11.43
N GLN A 53 14.54 -3.52 10.89
CA GLN A 53 15.75 -2.78 11.24
C GLN A 53 15.70 -2.18 12.66
N ASN A 54 14.51 -1.87 13.19
CA ASN A 54 14.37 -1.08 14.42
C ASN A 54 13.81 -1.86 15.62
N LYS A 55 13.23 -3.05 15.42
CA LYS A 55 12.53 -3.81 16.49
C LYS A 55 13.36 -4.11 17.74
N ASN A 56 14.68 -4.20 17.59
CA ASN A 56 15.62 -4.52 18.68
C ASN A 56 16.52 -3.35 19.09
N SER A 57 16.27 -2.14 18.58
CA SER A 57 17.07 -0.96 18.91
C SER A 57 16.96 -0.60 20.39
N HIS A 58 18.05 -0.10 20.98
CA HIS A 58 18.07 0.35 22.37
C HIS A 58 17.45 1.76 22.53
N GLU A 59 17.33 2.48 21.43
CA GLU A 59 16.79 3.81 21.28
C GLU A 59 15.26 3.76 21.24
N GLU A 60 14.60 4.48 22.14
CA GLU A 60 13.13 4.48 22.24
C GLU A 60 12.46 4.95 20.95
N SER A 61 13.00 5.98 20.29
CA SER A 61 12.46 6.52 19.04
C SER A 61 12.40 5.46 17.94
N CYS A 62 13.46 4.65 17.79
CA CYS A 62 13.52 3.56 16.83
C CYS A 62 12.50 2.46 17.16
N ARG A 63 12.41 2.04 18.43
CA ARG A 63 11.40 1.05 18.86
C ARG A 63 9.98 1.52 18.58
N ARG A 64 9.67 2.79 18.82
CA ARG A 64 8.36 3.39 18.50
C ARG A 64 8.06 3.36 17.00
N CYS A 65 9.05 3.58 16.14
CA CYS A 65 8.88 3.41 14.69
C CYS A 65 8.56 1.95 14.33
N ALA A 66 9.29 0.99 14.91
CA ALA A 66 9.03 -0.43 14.69
C ALA A 66 7.62 -0.85 15.18
N GLU A 67 7.20 -0.38 16.35
CA GLU A 67 5.85 -0.63 16.88
C GLU A 67 4.79 -0.06 15.94
N LYS A 68 4.94 1.18 15.46
CA LYS A 68 3.97 1.76 14.53
C LYS A 68 3.92 0.99 13.20
N ALA A 69 5.06 0.56 12.68
CA ALA A 69 5.12 -0.24 11.45
C ALA A 69 4.39 -1.58 11.64
N ARG A 70 4.69 -2.31 12.73
CA ARG A 70 4.00 -3.56 13.09
C ARG A 70 2.49 -3.37 13.22
N ASP A 71 2.07 -2.37 13.98
CA ASP A 71 0.65 -2.13 14.26
C ASP A 71 -0.10 -1.77 12.96
N THR A 72 0.52 -0.99 12.08
CA THR A 72 -0.04 -0.66 10.75
C THR A 72 -0.24 -1.92 9.90
N LEU A 73 0.76 -2.79 9.79
CA LEU A 73 0.65 -4.03 9.02
C LEU A 73 -0.41 -4.96 9.62
N LYS A 74 -0.48 -5.04 10.95
CA LYS A 74 -1.49 -5.84 11.65
C LYS A 74 -2.91 -5.34 11.39
N GLU A 75 -3.16 -4.04 11.54
CA GLU A 75 -4.47 -3.42 11.27
C GLU A 75 -4.96 -3.73 9.86
N ILE A 76 -4.06 -3.72 8.87
CA ILE A 76 -4.38 -4.03 7.48
C ILE A 76 -4.74 -5.51 7.32
N ILE A 77 -3.92 -6.42 7.86
CA ILE A 77 -4.19 -7.87 7.80
C ILE A 77 -5.52 -8.21 8.48
N ASP A 78 -5.77 -7.65 9.67
CA ASP A 78 -6.98 -7.89 10.45
C ASP A 78 -8.21 -7.40 9.67
N PHE A 79 -8.17 -6.19 9.10
CA PHE A 79 -9.27 -5.62 8.31
C PHE A 79 -9.68 -6.50 7.12
N TYR A 80 -8.72 -7.11 6.43
CA TYR A 80 -9.02 -7.99 5.30
C TYR A 80 -9.35 -9.42 5.72
N SER A 81 -8.83 -9.89 6.85
CA SER A 81 -9.16 -11.23 7.39
C SER A 81 -10.63 -11.34 7.78
N ASP A 82 -11.20 -10.29 8.39
CA ASP A 82 -12.61 -10.22 8.77
C ASP A 82 -13.57 -10.20 7.57
N LYS A 83 -13.10 -9.80 6.39
CA LYS A 83 -13.92 -9.69 5.17
C LYS A 83 -13.91 -10.94 4.29
N ILE A 84 -13.07 -11.93 4.61
CA ILE A 84 -12.90 -13.17 3.85
C ILE A 84 -13.62 -14.36 4.54
N GLN A 85 -14.05 -14.19 5.79
CA GLN A 85 -14.92 -15.15 6.51
C GLN A 85 -16.39 -14.99 6.12
#